data_AF-A0A523QSP6-F1
#
_entry.id   AF-A0A523QSP6-F1
#
_cell.length_a   1.000
_cell.length_b   1.000
_cell.length_c   1.000
_cell.angle_alpha   90.00
_cell.angle_beta   90.00
_cell.angle_gamma   90.00
#
_symmetry.space_group_name_H-M   'P 1'
#
loop_
_entity.id
_entity.type
_entity.pdbx_description
1 polymer ?
#
loop_
_entity_poly.entity_id
_entity_poly.type
_entity_poly.pdbx_seq_one_letter_code
_entity_poly.pdbx_strand_id
1 'polypeptide(L)'
;MPLAYYADFPSVLDQAGAISALVPSGYHPELHTISIKGLEAWQDSVAAHTSQISTFWPDVETMREEITNYHSKVGGVRIWNKKN
;
A
#
# COMPACT_ATOMS: atom_id res chain seq x y z
N MET A 1 -2.69 -17.80 -12.10
CA MET A 1 -1.76 -17.24 -11.09
C MET A 1 -2.20 -17.72 -9.72
N PRO A 2 -1.29 -18.05 -8.79
CA PRO A 2 -1.65 -18.30 -7.39
C PRO A 2 -2.26 -17.04 -6.75
N LEU A 3 -3.10 -17.23 -5.73
CA LEU A 3 -3.75 -16.14 -5.00
C LEU A 3 -2.73 -15.39 -4.12
N ALA A 4 -2.79 -14.06 -4.14
CA ALA A 4 -1.94 -13.15 -3.39
C ALA A 4 -2.79 -12.12 -2.65
N TYR A 5 -2.36 -11.71 -1.46
CA TYR A 5 -2.98 -10.64 -0.70
C TYR A 5 -2.00 -9.49 -0.51
N TYR A 6 -2.48 -8.25 -0.50
CA TYR A 6 -1.68 -7.08 -0.16
C TYR A 6 -2.44 -6.21 0.84
N ALA A 7 -1.72 -5.40 1.60
CA ALA A 7 -2.33 -4.44 2.51
C ALA A 7 -2.68 -3.18 1.72
N ASP A 8 -3.96 -2.83 1.68
CA ASP A 8 -4.46 -1.74 0.86
C ASP A 8 -4.23 -0.37 1.53
N PHE A 9 -3.70 0.58 0.79
CA PHE A 9 -3.40 1.94 1.28
C PHE A 9 -4.44 2.93 0.74
N PRO A 10 -4.95 3.88 1.54
CA PRO A 10 -4.53 4.23 2.91
C PRO A 10 -5.19 3.44 4.03
N SER A 11 -6.19 2.60 3.75
CA SER A 11 -7.00 1.91 4.77
C SER A 11 -6.19 1.06 5.77
N VAL A 12 -5.01 0.57 5.37
CA VAL A 12 -4.07 -0.15 6.24
C VAL A 12 -3.60 0.67 7.44
N LEU A 13 -3.56 2.00 7.33
CA LEU A 13 -3.06 2.87 8.40
C LEU A 13 -3.89 2.74 9.68
N ASP A 14 -5.19 2.51 9.56
CA ASP A 14 -6.10 2.33 10.70
C ASP A 14 -6.02 0.93 11.33
N GLN A 15 -5.45 -0.06 10.61
CA GLN A 15 -5.52 -1.48 10.95
C GLN A 15 -4.16 -2.18 11.00
N ALA A 16 -3.05 -1.41 11.05
CA ALA A 16 -1.70 -1.96 10.93
C ALA A 16 -1.40 -3.11 11.93
N GLY A 17 -1.97 -3.07 13.14
CA GLY A 17 -1.82 -4.13 14.15
C GLY A 17 -2.67 -5.38 13.93
N ALA A 18 -3.71 -5.33 13.09
CA ALA A 18 -4.67 -6.41 12.87
C ALA A 18 -4.33 -7.30 11.66
N ILE A 19 -3.42 -6.87 10.77
CA ILE A 19 -3.11 -7.56 9.51
C ILE A 19 -2.69 -9.02 9.74
N SER A 20 -1.87 -9.28 10.77
CA SER A 20 -1.40 -10.64 11.07
C SER A 20 -2.54 -11.62 11.37
N ALA A 21 -3.67 -11.14 11.90
CA ALA A 21 -4.84 -11.97 12.18
C ALA A 21 -5.72 -12.21 10.94
N LEU A 22 -5.60 -11.37 9.90
CA LEU A 22 -6.37 -11.45 8.66
C LEU A 22 -5.69 -12.34 7.60
N VAL A 23 -4.37 -12.53 7.70
CA VAL A 23 -3.60 -13.34 6.76
C VAL A 23 -3.88 -14.83 6.96
N PRO A 24 -4.33 -15.56 5.93
CA PRO A 24 -4.56 -17.00 6.04
C PRO A 24 -3.30 -17.78 6.41
N SER A 25 -3.45 -18.88 7.15
CA SER A 25 -2.33 -19.75 7.51
C SER A 25 -1.58 -20.28 6.27
N GLY A 26 -0.25 -20.31 6.35
CA GLY A 26 0.62 -20.76 5.26
C GLY A 26 0.95 -19.69 4.21
N TYR A 27 0.48 -18.46 4.38
CA TYR A 27 0.90 -17.32 3.59
C TYR A 27 2.07 -16.60 4.27
N HIS A 28 3.05 -16.19 3.49
CA HIS A 28 4.24 -15.51 3.99
C HIS A 28 4.37 -14.13 3.34
N PRO A 29 4.72 -13.09 4.11
CA PRO A 29 4.95 -11.76 3.56
C PRO A 29 6.24 -11.71 2.74
N GLU A 30 6.18 -11.06 1.61
CA GLU A 30 7.31 -10.68 0.77
C GLU A 30 7.25 -9.17 0.53
N LEU A 31 8.38 -8.49 0.70
CA LEU A 31 8.48 -7.05 0.44
C LEU A 31 8.88 -6.83 -1.01
N HIS A 32 8.00 -6.20 -1.77
CA HIS A 32 8.28 -5.74 -3.12
C HIS A 32 8.68 -4.26 -3.06
N THR A 33 9.97 -4.00 -3.28
CA THR A 33 10.50 -2.64 -3.24
C THR A 33 9.97 -1.81 -4.39
N ILE A 34 9.61 -0.56 -4.09
CA ILE A 34 9.17 0.41 -5.09
C ILE A 34 10.33 1.38 -5.35
N SER A 35 10.74 1.53 -6.60
CA SER A 35 11.73 2.54 -7.00
C SER A 35 11.14 3.95 -6.91
N ILE A 36 11.99 4.99 -6.92
CA ILE A 36 11.51 6.38 -6.91
C ILE A 36 10.55 6.67 -8.07
N LYS A 37 10.86 6.19 -9.28
CA LYS A 37 9.95 6.31 -10.43
C LYS A 37 8.63 5.56 -10.23
N GLY A 38 8.68 4.42 -9.53
CA GLY A 38 7.49 3.66 -9.18
C GLY A 38 6.63 4.38 -8.13
N LEU A 39 7.26 5.11 -7.20
CA LEU A 39 6.59 5.93 -6.20
C LEU A 39 5.86 7.10 -6.87
N GLU A 40 6.53 7.79 -7.79
CA GLU A 40 5.91 8.86 -8.60
C GLU A 40 4.72 8.33 -9.41
N ALA A 41 4.90 7.21 -10.12
CA ALA A 41 3.82 6.59 -10.89
C ALA A 41 2.63 6.16 -10.01
N TRP A 42 2.90 5.68 -8.80
CA TRP A 42 1.85 5.33 -7.83
C TRP A 42 1.07 6.59 -7.41
N GLN A 43 1.76 7.65 -7.01
CA GLN A 43 1.13 8.91 -6.63
C GLN A 43 0.30 9.51 -7.77
N ASP A 44 0.82 9.48 -9.01
CA ASP A 44 0.13 10.00 -10.18
C ASP A 44 -1.14 9.18 -10.49
N SER A 45 -1.06 7.85 -10.35
CA SER A 45 -2.22 6.97 -10.50
C SER A 45 -3.29 7.27 -9.45
N VAL A 46 -2.92 7.57 -8.20
CA VAL A 46 -3.87 7.95 -7.15
C VAL A 46 -4.47 9.33 -7.43
N ALA A 47 -3.64 10.30 -7.82
CA ALA A 47 -4.08 11.66 -8.17
C ALA A 47 -5.07 11.70 -9.34
N ALA A 48 -4.97 10.77 -10.29
CA ALA A 48 -5.91 10.62 -11.40
C ALA A 48 -7.35 10.24 -10.94
N HIS A 49 -7.50 9.72 -9.72
CA HIS A 49 -8.80 9.36 -9.13
C HIS A 49 -9.29 10.44 -8.17
N THR A 50 -9.63 11.62 -8.68
CA THR A 50 -9.95 12.81 -7.87
C THR A 50 -11.04 12.57 -6.81
N SER A 51 -12.03 11.72 -7.07
CA SER A 51 -13.08 11.39 -6.09
C SER A 51 -12.57 10.60 -4.88
N GLN A 52 -11.51 9.81 -5.05
CA GLN A 52 -10.84 9.10 -3.95
C GLN A 52 -10.00 10.08 -3.12
N ILE A 53 -9.41 11.10 -3.76
CA ILE A 53 -8.57 12.09 -3.06
C ILE A 53 -9.37 12.78 -1.96
N SER A 54 -10.51 13.38 -2.27
CA SER A 54 -11.34 14.08 -1.29
C SER A 54 -11.95 13.18 -0.21
N THR A 55 -11.91 11.85 -0.39
CA THR A 55 -12.39 10.88 0.60
C THR A 55 -11.36 10.66 1.70
N PHE A 56 -10.08 10.62 1.34
CA PHE A 56 -8.99 10.25 2.25
C PHE A 56 -8.09 11.43 2.63
N TRP A 57 -7.98 12.45 1.78
CA TRP A 57 -7.07 13.57 1.95
C TRP A 57 -7.75 14.92 1.69
N PRO A 58 -7.27 15.99 2.33
CA PRO A 58 -7.75 17.34 2.05
C PRO A 58 -7.32 17.85 0.66
N ASP A 59 -6.17 17.38 0.16
CA ASP A 59 -5.61 17.77 -1.14
C ASP A 59 -4.60 16.74 -1.67
N VAL A 60 -4.15 16.95 -2.90
CA VAL A 60 -3.18 16.08 -3.59
C VAL A 60 -1.80 16.14 -2.95
N GLU A 61 -1.40 17.27 -2.36
CA GLU A 61 -0.08 17.43 -1.75
C GLU A 61 0.05 16.55 -0.50
N THR A 62 -0.96 16.62 0.37
CA THR A 62 -1.07 15.77 1.57
C THR A 62 -1.08 14.29 1.20
N MET A 63 -1.79 13.90 0.13
CA MET A 63 -1.77 12.53 -0.38
C MET A 63 -0.36 12.09 -0.79
N ARG A 64 0.38 12.94 -1.52
CA ARG A 64 1.75 12.63 -1.95
C ARG A 64 2.71 12.50 -0.76
N GLU A 65 2.61 13.39 0.22
CA GLU A 65 3.40 13.33 1.44
C GLU A 65 3.12 12.05 2.22
N GLU A 66 1.86 11.67 2.40
CA GLU A 66 1.49 10.44 3.12
C GLU A 66 1.95 9.17 2.41
N ILE A 67 1.79 9.09 1.08
CA ILE A 67 2.32 7.96 0.29
C ILE A 67 3.85 7.88 0.42
N THR A 68 4.55 9.02 0.39
CA THR A 68 6.01 9.08 0.58
C THR A 68 6.41 8.63 1.98
N ASN A 69 5.67 9.06 3.00
CA ASN A 69 5.89 8.68 4.39
C ASN A 69 5.62 7.19 4.64
N TYR A 70 4.61 6.62 3.97
CA TYR A 70 4.35 5.19 4.02
C TYR A 70 5.48 4.41 3.34
N HIS A 71 5.89 4.84 2.14
CA HIS A 71 7.00 4.24 1.40
C HIS A 71 8.31 4.28 2.18
N SER A 72 8.65 5.39 2.85
CA SER A 72 9.89 5.51 3.63
C SER A 72 9.92 4.58 4.85
N LYS A 73 8.76 4.27 5.44
CA LYS A 73 8.63 3.35 6.58
C LYS A 73 8.66 1.87 6.15
N VAL A 74 7.98 1.54 5.05
CA VAL A 74 7.78 0.15 4.63
C VAL A 74 8.81 -0.31 3.59
N GLY A 75 9.33 0.61 2.78
CA GLY A 75 10.25 0.37 1.66
C GLY A 75 9.58 -0.11 0.37
N GLY A 76 8.26 -0.30 0.37
CA GLY A 76 7.50 -0.84 -0.76
C GLY A 76 6.15 -1.43 -0.35
N VAL A 77 5.65 -2.42 -1.10
CA VAL A 77 4.40 -3.12 -0.80
C VAL A 77 4.69 -4.50 -0.20
N ARG A 78 4.00 -4.84 0.89
CA ARG A 78 4.00 -6.22 1.40
C ARG A 78 2.94 -7.03 0.68
N ILE A 79 3.37 -8.13 0.06
CA ILE A 79 2.50 -9.10 -0.60
C ILE A 79 2.61 -10.44 0.14
N TRP A 80 1.49 -10.99 0.56
CA TRP A 80 1.39 -12.30 1.18
C TRP A 80 1.05 -13.32 0.12
N ASN A 81 1.94 -14.30 -0.04
CA ASN A 81 1.80 -15.38 -1.02
C ASN A 81 1.93 -16.73 -0.31
N LYS A 82 1.22 -17.73 -0.84
CA LYS A 82 1.46 -19.13 -0.48
C LYS A 82 2.64 -19.63 -1.31
N LYS A 83 3.76 -19.95 -0.66
CA LYS A 83 4.83 -20.70 -1.34
C LYS A 83 4.31 -22.12 -1.55
N ASN A 84 4.32 -22.58 -2.81
CA ASN A 84 3.98 -23.96 -3.16
C ASN A 84 5.01 -24.92 -2.58
#